data_AF-K8GPN8-F1
#
_entry.id   AF-K8GPN8-F1
#
_cell.length_a   1.000
_cell.length_b   1.000
_cell.length_c   1.000
_cell.angle_alpha   90.00
_cell.angle_beta   90.00
_cell.angle_gamma   90.00
#
_symmetry.space_group_name_H-M   'P 1'
#
loop_
_entity.id
_entity.type
_entity.pdbx_description
1 polymer ?
#
loop_
_entity_poly.entity_id
_entity_poly.type
_entity_poly.pdbx_seq_one_letter_code
_entity_poly.pdbx_strand_id
1 'polypeptide(L)'
;MVKHILASCSLVVLLGVGSLPALAQQKPAPSSAPTAQQSVGDEDLKKFVSAAKKLEVISQERNTAIAQTVQKEGLSLERFREIYLSKQNPKATPKKEVSPDEQQKYDRAINQLVQIQKDTQTKMGSAVQSEGLDVPRFLQILEAVQKTPDLQKKVEQLLKSTK
;
A
#
# COMPACT_ATOMS: atom_id res chain seq x y z
N MET A 1 -2.32 15.09 9.55
CA MET A 1 -2.46 14.89 8.09
C MET A 1 -1.25 14.21 7.48
N VAL A 2 -0.04 14.77 7.57
CA VAL A 2 1.18 14.18 6.99
C VAL A 2 1.40 12.73 7.43
N LYS A 3 1.27 12.42 8.74
CA LYS A 3 1.34 11.03 9.25
C LYS A 3 0.33 10.07 8.60
N HIS A 4 -0.86 10.52 8.21
CA HIS A 4 -1.86 9.67 7.55
C HIS A 4 -1.55 9.47 6.06
N ILE A 5 -1.06 10.50 5.37
CA ILE A 5 -0.59 10.39 3.97
C ILE A 5 0.63 9.48 3.89
N LEU A 6 1.59 9.64 4.82
CA LEU A 6 2.78 8.79 4.92
C LEU A 6 2.43 7.34 5.27
N ALA A 7 1.42 7.11 6.12
CA ALA A 7 0.96 5.76 6.47
C ALA A 7 0.11 5.11 5.35
N SER A 8 -0.68 5.89 4.60
CA SER A 8 -1.46 5.44 3.43
C SER A 8 -0.55 5.00 2.27
N CYS A 9 0.62 5.63 2.14
CA CYS A 9 1.65 5.28 1.14
C CYS A 9 2.60 4.14 1.57
N SER A 10 2.49 3.63 2.80
CA SER A 10 3.25 2.46 3.23
C SER A 10 2.69 1.22 2.57
N LEU A 11 3.16 0.96 1.35
CA LEU A 11 3.00 -0.30 0.66
C LEU A 11 3.50 -1.42 1.59
N VAL A 12 2.56 -2.19 2.12
CA VAL A 12 2.77 -3.29 3.04
C VAL A 12 3.61 -4.36 2.34
N VAL A 13 4.91 -4.39 2.60
CA VAL A 13 5.79 -5.53 2.28
C VAL A 13 5.55 -6.58 3.35
N LEU A 14 4.54 -7.42 3.13
CA LEU A 14 4.33 -8.67 3.85
C LEU A 14 5.00 -9.78 3.03
N LEU A 15 6.32 -9.91 3.17
CA LEU A 15 7.04 -11.12 2.74
C LEU A 15 7.37 -11.92 3.99
N GLY A 16 6.69 -13.06 4.11
CA GLY A 16 6.92 -14.04 5.15
C GLY A 16 8.34 -14.58 5.09
N VAL A 17 8.98 -14.63 6.25
CA VAL A 17 10.18 -15.44 6.46
C VAL A 17 9.72 -16.64 7.28
N GLY A 18 9.44 -17.74 6.58
CA GLY A 18 9.30 -19.05 7.19
C GLY A 18 10.67 -19.51 7.66
N SER A 19 10.81 -19.77 8.96
CA SER A 19 12.03 -20.30 9.55
C SER A 19 12.22 -21.77 9.17
N LEU A 20 13.20 -22.07 8.33
CA LEU A 20 13.86 -23.38 8.26
C LEU A 20 15.31 -23.21 8.77
N PRO A 21 15.86 -24.17 9.54
CA PRO A 21 17.19 -24.03 10.13
C PRO A 21 18.30 -24.50 9.18
N ALA A 22 19.45 -23.85 9.35
CA ALA A 22 20.81 -24.39 9.26
C ALA A 22 21.50 -24.59 7.87
N LEU A 23 22.59 -23.82 7.74
CA LEU A 23 23.89 -24.13 7.10
C LEU A 23 24.02 -24.06 5.57
N ALA A 24 24.51 -22.91 5.07
CA ALA A 24 25.69 -22.84 4.22
C ALA A 24 26.10 -21.37 4.03
N GLN A 25 27.39 -21.07 4.19
CA GLN A 25 27.96 -19.74 3.99
C GLN A 25 27.78 -19.32 2.53
N GLN A 26 26.87 -18.38 2.27
CA GLN A 26 26.89 -17.60 1.05
C GLN A 26 27.41 -16.21 1.40
N LYS A 27 28.65 -15.96 0.98
CA LYS A 27 29.31 -14.65 0.95
C LYS A 27 28.28 -13.57 0.59
N PRO A 28 28.16 -12.46 1.34
CA PRO A 28 27.30 -11.38 0.92
C PRO A 28 27.80 -10.91 -0.45
N ALA A 29 26.97 -11.12 -1.48
CA ALA A 29 27.15 -10.43 -2.75
C ALA A 29 27.17 -8.93 -2.43
N PRO A 30 28.05 -8.14 -3.06
CA PRO A 30 27.98 -6.70 -2.92
C PRO A 30 26.58 -6.28 -3.38
N SER A 31 25.77 -5.83 -2.44
CA SER A 31 24.54 -5.12 -2.75
C SER A 31 24.95 -3.94 -3.61
N SER A 32 24.62 -4.00 -4.90
CA SER A 32 24.69 -2.86 -5.79
C SER A 32 23.86 -1.76 -5.15
N ALA A 33 24.52 -0.83 -4.47
CA ALA A 33 23.91 0.41 -4.03
C ALA A 33 23.39 1.12 -5.28
N PRO A 34 22.09 1.46 -5.36
CA PRO A 34 21.67 2.49 -6.28
C PRO A 34 22.28 3.80 -5.76
N THR A 35 23.34 4.23 -6.43
CA THR A 35 23.59 5.60 -6.90
C THR A 35 23.15 6.74 -5.98
N ALA A 36 24.14 7.52 -5.53
CA ALA A 36 24.05 8.91 -5.09
C ALA A 36 22.70 9.32 -4.47
N GLN A 37 22.68 9.43 -3.15
CA GLN A 37 21.58 10.01 -2.38
C GLN A 37 21.33 11.45 -2.86
N GLN A 38 20.58 11.59 -3.95
CA GLN A 38 20.27 12.86 -4.57
C GLN A 38 19.34 13.56 -3.59
N SER A 39 19.87 14.60 -2.95
CA SER A 39 19.17 15.37 -1.91
C SER A 39 17.75 15.71 -2.40
N VAL A 40 16.76 15.42 -1.57
CA VAL A 40 15.36 15.75 -1.88
C VAL A 40 15.23 17.27 -1.93
N GLY A 41 15.05 17.81 -3.14
CA GLY A 41 14.88 19.23 -3.38
C GLY A 41 13.43 19.69 -3.21
N ASP A 42 13.20 21.01 -3.21
CA ASP A 42 11.85 21.58 -3.05
C ASP A 42 10.93 21.24 -4.24
N GLU A 43 11.47 21.09 -5.46
CA GLU A 43 10.70 20.65 -6.62
C GLU A 43 10.24 19.19 -6.49
N ASP A 44 11.13 18.32 -6.02
CA ASP A 44 10.79 16.91 -5.74
C ASP A 44 9.70 16.80 -4.69
N LEU A 45 9.75 17.63 -3.63
CA LEU A 45 8.71 17.67 -2.60
C LEU A 45 7.36 18.15 -3.15
N LYS A 46 7.35 19.12 -4.08
CA LYS A 46 6.11 19.57 -4.74
C LYS A 46 5.48 18.46 -5.57
N LYS A 47 6.28 17.80 -6.44
CA LYS A 47 5.83 16.65 -7.24
C LYS A 47 5.35 15.51 -6.35
N PHE A 48 6.08 15.22 -5.28
CA PHE A 48 5.71 14.21 -4.30
C PHE A 48 4.36 14.52 -3.64
N VAL A 49 4.13 15.77 -3.21
CA VAL A 49 2.85 16.19 -2.60
C VAL A 49 1.70 16.06 -3.59
N SER A 50 1.87 16.49 -4.84
CA SER A 50 0.85 16.34 -5.87
C SER A 50 0.54 14.86 -6.17
N ALA A 51 1.56 14.03 -6.30
CA ALA A 51 1.41 12.59 -6.49
C ALA A 51 0.69 11.95 -5.30
N ALA A 52 1.10 12.28 -4.07
CA ALA A 52 0.49 11.76 -2.85
C ALA A 52 -1.00 12.12 -2.74
N LYS A 53 -1.41 13.32 -3.18
CA LYS A 53 -2.84 13.70 -3.27
C LYS A 53 -3.61 12.83 -4.26
N LYS A 54 -3.06 12.59 -5.46
CA LYS A 54 -3.67 11.68 -6.45
C LYS A 54 -3.77 10.25 -5.93
N LEU A 55 -2.72 9.75 -5.27
CA LEU A 55 -2.70 8.42 -4.66
C LEU A 55 -3.74 8.28 -3.55
N GLU A 56 -3.98 9.33 -2.76
CA GLU A 56 -5.01 9.34 -1.73
C GLU A 56 -6.42 9.20 -2.34
N VAL A 57 -6.72 9.91 -3.43
CA VAL A 57 -8.00 9.76 -4.15
C VAL A 57 -8.15 8.34 -4.70
N ILE A 58 -7.12 7.79 -5.34
CA ILE A 58 -7.12 6.41 -5.85
C ILE A 58 -7.33 5.40 -4.70
N SER A 59 -6.72 5.64 -3.54
CA SER A 59 -6.88 4.81 -2.34
C SER A 59 -8.33 4.81 -1.85
N GLN A 60 -8.99 5.97 -1.84
CA GLN A 60 -10.41 6.10 -1.48
C GLN A 60 -11.32 5.40 -2.49
N GLU A 61 -11.10 5.59 -3.79
CA GLU A 61 -11.83 4.89 -4.85
C GLU A 61 -11.72 3.36 -4.71
N ARG A 62 -10.50 2.86 -4.50
CA ARG A 62 -10.25 1.43 -4.26
C ARG A 62 -11.04 0.93 -3.05
N ASN A 63 -11.01 1.66 -1.93
CA ASN A 63 -11.71 1.25 -0.71
C ASN A 63 -13.23 1.18 -0.93
N THR A 64 -13.80 2.13 -1.65
CA THR A 64 -15.21 2.11 -2.06
C THR A 64 -15.51 0.91 -2.96
N ALA A 65 -14.67 0.66 -3.96
CA ALA A 65 -14.84 -0.47 -4.89
C ALA A 65 -14.79 -1.83 -4.16
N ILE A 66 -13.86 -1.99 -3.21
CA ILE A 66 -13.77 -3.20 -2.36
C ILE A 66 -15.06 -3.37 -1.57
N ALA A 67 -15.53 -2.34 -0.87
CA ALA A 67 -16.73 -2.42 -0.05
C ALA A 67 -17.97 -2.79 -0.89
N GLN A 68 -18.15 -2.16 -2.04
CA GLN A 68 -19.24 -2.46 -2.97
C GLN A 68 -19.16 -3.88 -3.52
N THR A 69 -17.97 -4.36 -3.88
CA THR A 69 -17.76 -5.72 -4.41
C THR A 69 -18.14 -6.78 -3.38
N VAL A 70 -17.68 -6.60 -2.14
CA VAL A 70 -18.02 -7.52 -1.03
C VAL A 70 -19.52 -7.52 -0.75
N GLN A 71 -20.15 -6.34 -0.74
CA GLN A 71 -21.61 -6.22 -0.54
C GLN A 71 -22.41 -6.87 -1.67
N LYS A 72 -21.98 -6.72 -2.94
CA LYS A 72 -22.64 -7.35 -4.10
C LYS A 72 -22.64 -8.88 -4.02
N GLU A 73 -21.59 -9.47 -3.47
CA GLU A 73 -21.52 -10.92 -3.23
C GLU A 73 -22.36 -11.38 -2.03
N GLY A 74 -23.03 -10.47 -1.32
CA GLY A 74 -23.90 -10.79 -0.20
C GLY A 74 -23.15 -11.01 1.12
N LEU A 75 -21.95 -10.45 1.26
CA LEU A 75 -21.18 -10.42 2.50
C LEU A 75 -21.12 -9.00 3.07
N SER A 76 -21.11 -8.88 4.39
CA SER A 76 -20.69 -7.62 5.02
C SER A 76 -19.17 -7.50 4.96
N LEU A 77 -18.66 -6.27 4.96
CA LEU A 77 -17.20 -6.04 4.98
C LEU A 77 -16.55 -6.64 6.23
N GLU A 78 -17.23 -6.59 7.38
CA GLU A 78 -16.76 -7.21 8.62
C GLU A 78 -16.67 -8.74 8.48
N ARG A 79 -17.72 -9.39 7.95
CA ARG A 79 -17.72 -10.84 7.79
C ARG A 79 -16.68 -11.30 6.78
N PHE A 80 -16.55 -10.58 5.66
CA PHE A 80 -15.47 -10.84 4.70
C PHE A 80 -14.09 -10.73 5.34
N ARG A 81 -13.85 -9.70 6.16
CA ARG A 81 -12.58 -9.52 6.88
C ARG A 81 -12.31 -10.64 7.88
N GLU A 82 -13.33 -11.09 8.59
CA GLU A 82 -13.22 -12.21 9.52
C GLU A 82 -12.81 -13.50 8.79
N ILE A 83 -13.49 -13.84 7.69
CA ILE A 83 -13.16 -15.00 6.85
C ILE A 83 -11.76 -14.85 6.24
N TYR A 84 -11.39 -13.65 5.80
CA TYR A 84 -10.06 -13.38 5.27
C TYR A 84 -8.98 -13.63 6.32
N LEU A 85 -9.16 -13.13 7.55
CA LEU A 85 -8.19 -13.27 8.63
C LEU A 85 -8.06 -14.73 9.09
N SER A 86 -9.15 -15.48 9.18
CA SER A 86 -9.10 -16.90 9.56
C SER A 86 -8.35 -17.76 8.52
N LYS A 87 -8.39 -17.37 7.24
CA LYS A 87 -7.62 -18.03 6.17
C LYS A 87 -6.14 -17.63 6.16
N GLN A 88 -5.82 -16.37 6.46
CA GLN A 88 -4.45 -15.85 6.43
C GLN A 88 -3.63 -16.24 7.66
N ASN A 89 -4.29 -16.35 8.81
CA ASN A 89 -3.64 -16.66 10.07
C ASN A 89 -4.23 -17.95 10.65
N PRO A 90 -3.47 -19.07 10.67
CA PRO A 90 -3.94 -20.34 11.24
C PRO A 90 -4.35 -20.26 12.72
N LYS A 91 -3.89 -19.22 13.45
CA LYS A 91 -4.27 -18.97 14.85
C LYS A 91 -5.53 -18.11 15.01
N ALA A 92 -6.04 -17.53 13.92
CA ALA A 92 -7.25 -16.72 13.95
C ALA A 92 -8.48 -17.61 13.83
N THR A 93 -9.16 -17.82 14.95
CA THR A 93 -10.45 -18.52 14.96
C THR A 93 -11.56 -17.53 14.65
N PRO A 94 -12.40 -17.77 13.62
CA PRO A 94 -13.55 -16.92 13.37
C PRO A 94 -14.55 -17.05 14.52
N LYS A 95 -15.26 -15.96 14.84
CA LYS A 95 -16.31 -15.93 15.87
C LYS A 95 -17.46 -16.89 15.53
N LYS A 96 -17.69 -17.10 14.24
CA LYS A 96 -18.65 -18.07 13.70
C LYS A 96 -18.00 -18.92 12.64
N GLU A 97 -18.31 -20.21 12.64
CA GLU A 97 -17.91 -21.14 11.59
C GLU A 97 -18.26 -20.58 10.20
N VAL A 98 -17.38 -20.79 9.23
CA VAL A 98 -17.58 -20.32 7.86
C VAL A 98 -18.41 -21.37 7.13
N SER A 99 -19.64 -21.01 6.78
CA SER A 99 -20.52 -21.91 6.04
C SER A 99 -20.05 -22.11 4.59
N PRO A 100 -20.46 -23.20 3.91
CA PRO A 100 -20.15 -23.41 2.49
C PRO A 100 -20.63 -22.28 1.57
N ASP A 101 -21.79 -21.68 1.85
CA ASP A 101 -22.31 -20.53 1.09
C ASP A 101 -21.45 -19.27 1.28
N GLU A 102 -21.07 -18.96 2.53
CA GLU A 102 -20.15 -17.84 2.80
C GLU A 102 -18.78 -18.05 2.16
N GLN A 103 -18.29 -19.29 2.13
CA GLN A 103 -17.05 -19.65 1.46
C GLN A 103 -17.14 -19.35 -0.04
N GLN A 104 -18.22 -19.75 -0.71
CA GLN A 104 -18.43 -19.46 -2.14
C GLN A 104 -18.53 -17.97 -2.43
N LYS A 105 -19.27 -17.21 -1.61
CA LYS A 105 -19.37 -15.74 -1.73
C LYS A 105 -18.01 -15.06 -1.54
N TYR A 106 -17.25 -15.53 -0.57
CA TYR A 106 -15.89 -15.05 -0.30
C TYR A 106 -14.97 -15.28 -1.51
N ASP A 107 -14.98 -16.48 -2.08
CA ASP A 107 -14.11 -16.81 -3.22
C ASP A 107 -14.44 -15.96 -4.46
N ARG A 108 -15.73 -15.72 -4.74
CA ARG A 108 -16.15 -14.81 -5.82
C ARG A 108 -15.74 -13.36 -5.55
N ALA A 109 -15.87 -12.89 -4.31
CA ALA A 109 -15.41 -11.57 -3.92
C ALA A 109 -13.90 -11.44 -4.14
N ILE A 110 -13.09 -12.39 -3.65
CA ILE A 110 -11.63 -12.39 -3.84
C ILE A 110 -11.24 -12.31 -5.32
N ASN A 111 -11.89 -13.09 -6.18
CA ASN A 111 -11.60 -13.07 -7.62
C ASN A 111 -11.81 -11.69 -8.25
N GLN A 112 -12.85 -10.96 -7.83
CA GLN A 112 -13.09 -9.59 -8.28
C GLN A 112 -12.11 -8.59 -7.64
N LEU A 113 -11.80 -8.76 -6.35
CA LEU A 113 -10.85 -7.90 -5.64
C LEU A 113 -9.44 -7.96 -6.25
N VAL A 114 -9.04 -9.10 -6.81
CA VAL A 114 -7.76 -9.24 -7.55
C VAL A 114 -7.69 -8.26 -8.74
N GLN A 115 -8.79 -8.07 -9.47
CA GLN A 115 -8.82 -7.12 -10.58
C GLN A 115 -8.75 -5.68 -10.08
N ILE A 116 -9.54 -5.33 -9.05
CA ILE A 116 -9.48 -4.02 -8.40
C ILE A 116 -8.05 -3.70 -7.93
N GLN A 117 -7.35 -4.68 -7.37
CA GLN A 117 -5.97 -4.54 -6.92
C GLN A 117 -4.99 -4.31 -8.07
N LYS A 118 -5.17 -4.97 -9.23
CA LYS A 118 -4.35 -4.73 -10.43
C LYS A 118 -4.59 -3.34 -11.00
N ASP A 119 -5.85 -2.98 -11.21
CA ASP A 119 -6.22 -1.67 -11.76
C ASP A 119 -5.73 -0.54 -10.87
N THR A 120 -5.82 -0.72 -9.55
CA THR A 120 -5.31 0.25 -8.59
C THR A 120 -3.79 0.42 -8.70
N GLN A 121 -3.02 -0.68 -8.81
CA GLN A 121 -1.57 -0.59 -8.98
C GLN A 121 -1.20 0.17 -10.26
N THR A 122 -1.87 -0.11 -11.37
CA THR A 122 -1.66 0.61 -12.63
C THR A 122 -1.97 2.09 -12.47
N LYS A 123 -3.13 2.44 -11.90
CA LYS A 123 -3.52 3.85 -11.65
C LYS A 123 -2.52 4.58 -10.76
N MET A 124 -2.04 3.94 -9.70
CA MET A 124 -1.05 4.52 -8.78
C MET A 124 0.28 4.80 -9.48
N GLY A 125 0.79 3.84 -10.27
CA GLY A 125 2.01 4.03 -11.06
C GLY A 125 1.88 5.18 -12.05
N SER A 126 0.78 5.23 -12.80
CA SER A 126 0.51 6.32 -13.74
C SER A 126 0.34 7.67 -13.05
N ALA A 127 -0.28 7.71 -11.87
CA ALA A 127 -0.44 8.95 -11.11
C ALA A 127 0.91 9.54 -10.69
N VAL A 128 1.84 8.70 -10.22
CA VAL A 128 3.21 9.12 -9.88
C VAL A 128 3.96 9.61 -11.12
N GLN A 129 3.90 8.85 -12.22
CA GLN A 129 4.50 9.21 -13.50
C GLN A 129 3.98 10.53 -14.06
N SER A 130 2.68 10.80 -13.92
CA SER A 130 2.06 12.03 -14.39
C SER A 130 2.57 13.29 -13.69
N GLU A 131 3.18 13.16 -12.51
CA GLU A 131 3.79 14.26 -11.76
C GLU A 131 5.29 14.41 -12.05
N GLY A 132 5.83 13.64 -13.00
CA GLY A 132 7.24 13.67 -13.37
C GLY A 132 8.17 12.94 -12.39
N LEU A 133 7.62 11.98 -11.64
CA LEU A 133 8.39 11.05 -10.80
C LEU A 133 8.23 9.63 -11.33
N ASP A 134 9.24 8.78 -11.17
CA ASP A 134 9.01 7.34 -11.25
C ASP A 134 8.65 6.78 -9.85
N VAL A 135 8.14 5.54 -9.82
CA VAL A 135 7.74 4.89 -8.56
C VAL A 135 8.94 4.75 -7.60
N PRO A 136 10.13 4.30 -8.03
CA PRO A 136 11.30 4.23 -7.15
C PRO A 136 11.66 5.58 -6.51
N ARG A 137 11.69 6.68 -7.27
CA ARG A 137 12.00 8.01 -6.77
C ARG A 137 10.93 8.50 -5.79
N PHE A 138 9.66 8.26 -6.08
CA PHE A 138 8.58 8.56 -5.14
C PHE A 138 8.77 7.83 -3.80
N LEU A 139 9.11 6.55 -3.83
CA LEU A 139 9.37 5.77 -2.61
C LEU A 139 10.62 6.24 -1.84
N GLN A 140 11.68 6.63 -2.55
CA GLN A 140 12.86 7.25 -1.92
C GLN A 140 12.52 8.57 -1.23
N ILE A 141 11.73 9.43 -1.88
CA ILE A 141 11.28 10.70 -1.28
C ILE A 141 10.37 10.42 -0.08
N LEU A 142 9.46 9.45 -0.19
CA LEU A 142 8.59 9.02 0.91
C LEU A 142 9.42 8.62 2.14
N GLU A 143 10.43 7.77 1.94
CA GLU A 143 11.32 7.30 3.00
C GLU A 143 12.10 8.46 3.64
N ALA A 144 12.66 9.36 2.83
CA ALA A 144 13.36 10.54 3.31
C ALA A 144 12.44 11.46 4.14
N VAL A 145 11.23 11.72 3.64
CA VAL A 145 10.22 12.50 4.37
C VAL A 145 9.84 11.81 5.69
N GLN A 146 9.66 10.48 5.71
CA GLN A 146 9.34 9.76 6.95
C GLN A 146 10.46 9.85 8.00
N LYS A 147 11.72 9.88 7.57
CA LYS A 147 12.89 9.88 8.47
C LYS A 147 13.37 11.27 8.89
N THR A 148 13.05 12.32 8.13
CA THR A 148 13.61 13.67 8.35
C THR A 148 12.52 14.66 8.79
N PRO A 149 12.53 15.14 10.06
CA PRO A 149 11.51 16.05 10.59
C PRO A 149 11.33 17.35 9.79
N ASP A 150 12.41 17.91 9.24
CA ASP A 150 12.32 19.15 8.45
C ASP A 150 11.63 18.93 7.11
N LEU A 151 11.85 17.78 6.47
CA LEU A 151 11.10 17.40 5.26
C LEU A 151 9.62 17.18 5.57
N GLN A 152 9.28 16.62 6.72
CA GLN A 152 7.87 16.50 7.17
C GLN A 152 7.21 17.87 7.29
N LYS A 153 7.89 18.83 7.92
CA LYS A 153 7.39 20.21 8.06
C LYS A 153 7.19 20.87 6.69
N LYS A 154 8.14 20.70 5.76
CA LYS A 154 8.01 21.22 4.39
C LYS A 154 6.82 20.61 3.66
N VAL A 155 6.64 19.29 3.73
CA VAL A 155 5.48 18.60 3.14
C VAL A 155 4.18 19.11 3.75
N GLU A 156 4.14 19.33 5.08
CA GLU A 156 2.97 19.90 5.75
C GLU A 156 2.64 21.31 5.25
N GLN A 157 3.65 22.15 5.07
CA GLN A 157 3.48 23.50 4.52
C GLN A 157 2.94 23.45 3.09
N LEU A 158 3.53 22.64 2.23
CA LEU A 158 3.07 22.45 0.84
C LEU A 158 1.61 21.98 0.78
N LEU A 159 1.22 21.05 1.64
CA LEU A 159 -0.16 20.58 1.73
C LEU A 159 -1.16 21.68 2.13
N LYS A 160 -0.74 22.63 3.00
CA LYS A 160 -1.56 23.77 3.42
C LYS A 160 -1.65 24.86 2.37
N SER A 161 -0.57 25.08 1.61
CA SER A 161 -0.48 26.15 0.61
C SER A 161 -1.18 25.82 -0.71
N THR A 162 -1.36 24.54 -1.03
CA THR A 162 -2.10 24.11 -2.22
C THR A 162 -3.57 23.91 -1.87
N LYS A 163 -4.35 25.00 -1.92
CA LYS A 163 -5.81 25.00 -1.77
C LYS A 163 -6.51 24.90 -3.12
#